data_AF-A0A554LCZ9-F1
#
_entry.id   AF-A0A554LCZ9-F1
#
_cell.length_a   1.000
_cell.length_b   1.000
_cell.length_c   1.000
_cell.angle_alpha   90.00
_cell.angle_beta   90.00
_cell.angle_gamma   90.00
#
_symmetry.space_group_name_H-M   'P 1'
#
loop_
_entity.id
_entity.type
_entity.pdbx_description
1 polymer ?
#
loop_
_entity_poly.entity_id
_entity_poly.type
_entity_poly.pdbx_seq_one_letter_code
_entity_poly.pdbx_strand_id
1 'polypeptide(L)' 'MKTMINIKADREVKENAQKLAKELGLNLSAIINANLKQFIRSREVYFSVAPKMTPELERLVGQARKDYK' A
#
# COMPACT_ATOMS: atom_id res chain seq x y z
N MET A 1 9.81 -20.92 13.37
CA MET A 1 8.45 -21.47 13.52
C MET A 1 7.47 -20.55 12.80
N LYS A 2 6.49 -21.06 12.05
CA LYS A 2 5.43 -20.24 11.44
C LYS A 2 4.19 -20.30 12.33
N THR A 3 3.52 -19.17 12.53
CA THR A 3 2.31 -19.06 13.35
C THR A 3 1.13 -18.62 12.48
N MET A 4 -0.08 -19.02 12.88
CA MET A 4 -1.31 -18.64 12.19
C MET A 4 -1.86 -17.35 12.79
N ILE A 5 -2.27 -16.42 11.91
CA ILE A 5 -2.94 -15.18 12.28
C ILE A 5 -4.37 -15.27 11.72
N ASN A 6 -5.37 -15.20 12.61
CA ASN A 6 -6.78 -15.17 12.21
C ASN A 6 -7.34 -13.76 12.40
N ILE A 7 -7.86 -13.16 11.33
CA ILE A 7 -8.36 -11.78 11.30
C ILE A 7 -9.79 -11.80 10.79
N LYS A 8 -10.69 -11.14 11.53
CA LYS A 8 -12.05 -10.86 11.07
C LYS A 8 -12.02 -9.62 10.17
N ALA A 9 -12.63 -9.73 9.00
CA ALA A 9 -12.81 -8.64 8.05
C ALA A 9 -14.10 -8.89 7.27
N ASP A 10 -14.71 -7.83 6.77
CA ASP A 10 -15.88 -7.94 5.91
C ASP A 10 -15.55 -8.70 4.63
N ARG A 11 -16.54 -9.45 4.12
CA ARG A 11 -16.38 -10.28 2.91
C ARG A 11 -15.92 -9.42 1.72
N GLU A 12 -16.56 -8.27 1.53
CA GLU A 12 -16.27 -7.36 0.44
C GLU A 12 -14.83 -6.81 0.52
N VAL A 13 -14.39 -6.39 1.71
CA VAL A 13 -13.02 -5.90 1.92
C VAL A 13 -11.98 -6.97 1.56
N LYS A 14 -12.22 -8.22 1.99
CA LYS A 14 -11.34 -9.34 1.67
C LYS A 14 -11.28 -9.63 0.18
N GLU A 15 -12.43 -9.65 -0.50
CA GLU A 15 -12.51 -9.92 -1.94
C GLU A 15 -11.81 -8.83 -2.76
N ASN A 16 -12.06 -7.56 -2.42
CA ASN A 16 -11.41 -6.42 -3.06
C ASN A 16 -9.89 -6.43 -2.86
N ALA A 17 -9.43 -6.68 -1.63
CA ALA A 17 -8.00 -6.77 -1.34
C ALA A 17 -7.33 -7.96 -2.07
N GLN A 18 -8.01 -9.10 -2.20
CA GLN A 18 -7.51 -10.24 -2.96
C GLN A 18 -7.41 -9.94 -4.46
N LYS A 19 -8.40 -9.25 -5.03
CA LYS A 19 -8.39 -8.86 -6.44
C LYS A 19 -7.22 -7.91 -6.73
N LEU A 20 -7.06 -6.87 -5.92
CA LEU A 20 -5.94 -5.94 -6.03
C LEU A 20 -4.59 -6.65 -5.90
N ALA A 21 -4.45 -7.58 -4.96
CA ALA A 21 -3.22 -8.36 -4.81
C ALA A 21 -2.90 -9.15 -6.09
N LYS A 22 -3.90 -9.80 -6.69
CA LYS A 22 -3.75 -10.57 -7.93
C LYS A 22 -3.36 -9.69 -9.12
N GLU A 23 -3.95 -8.50 -9.23
CA GLU A 23 -3.59 -7.51 -10.27
C GLU A 23 -2.11 -7.11 -10.16
N LEU A 24 -1.56 -7.09 -8.94
CA LEU A 24 -0.13 -6.86 -8.67
C LEU A 24 0.74 -8.12 -8.78
N GLY A 25 0.18 -9.27 -9.18
CA GLY A 25 0.91 -10.54 -9.29
C GLY A 25 1.26 -11.20 -7.95
N LEU A 26 0.61 -10.80 -6.87
CA LEU A 26 0.88 -11.26 -5.50
C LEU A 26 -0.35 -11.95 -4.89
N ASN A 27 -0.14 -12.78 -3.87
CA ASN A 27 -1.23 -13.24 -3.03
C ASN A 27 -1.41 -12.30 -1.81
N LEU A 28 -2.64 -12.23 -1.29
CA LEU A 28 -2.97 -11.35 -0.16
C LEU A 28 -2.13 -11.64 1.09
N SER A 29 -1.82 -12.91 1.37
CA SER A 29 -1.00 -13.29 2.53
C SER A 29 0.43 -12.76 2.45
N ALA A 30 1.03 -12.71 1.25
CA ALA A 30 2.35 -12.15 1.02
C ALA A 30 2.36 -10.65 1.33
N ILE A 31 1.34 -9.92 0.89
CA ILE A 31 1.16 -8.49 1.17
C ILE A 31 0.99 -8.26 2.67
N ILE A 32 0.15 -9.04 3.36
CA ILE A 32 -0.05 -8.91 4.81
C ILE A 32 1.27 -9.15 5.56
N ASN A 33 2.00 -10.21 5.21
CA ASN A 33 3.29 -10.51 5.84
C ASN A 33 4.33 -9.40 5.58
N ALA A 34 4.36 -8.83 4.37
CA ALA A 34 5.24 -7.72 4.04
C ALA A 34 4.88 -6.45 4.85
N ASN A 35 3.59 -6.16 5.00
CA ASN A 35 3.11 -5.05 5.82
C ASN A 35 3.46 -5.21 7.29
N LEU A 36 3.33 -6.42 7.86
CA LEU A 36 3.75 -6.69 9.23
C LEU A 36 5.25 -6.46 9.43
N LYS A 37 6.09 -6.92 8.50
CA LYS A 37 7.53 -6.64 8.53
C LYS A 37 7.83 -5.14 8.41
N GLN A 38 7.11 -4.45 7.53
CA GLN A 38 7.25 -3.00 7.36
C GLN A 38 6.87 -2.27 8.64
N PHE A 39 5.76 -2.64 9.29
CA PHE A 39 5.32 -2.07 10.54
C PHE A 39 6.36 -2.22 11.66
N ILE A 40 6.96 -3.41 11.78
CA ILE A 40 8.06 -3.64 12.74
C ILE A 40 9.28 -2.75 12.42
N ARG A 41 9.59 -2.57 11.14
CA ARG A 41 10.75 -1.80 10.67
C ARG A 41 10.55 -0.29 10.86
N SER A 42 9.39 0.25 10.51
CA SER A 42 9.09 1.68 10.62
C SER A 42 8.75 2.10 12.03
N ARG A 43 8.19 1.20 12.86
CA ARG A 43 7.60 1.51 14.17
C ARG A 43 6.51 2.60 14.11
N GLU A 44 5.92 2.76 12.93
CA GLU A 44 4.95 3.82 12.62
C GLU A 44 3.83 3.25 11.76
N VAL A 45 2.62 3.76 11.96
CA VAL A 45 1.44 3.48 11.12
C VAL A 45 1.03 4.75 10.40
N TYR A 46 0.95 4.68 9.08
CA TYR A 46 0.50 5.78 8.24
C TYR A 46 -0.98 5.60 7.88
N PHE A 47 -1.80 6.56 8.28
CA PHE A 47 -3.19 6.66 7.82
C PHE A 47 -3.28 7.82 6.86
N SER A 48 -3.67 7.55 5.62
CA SER A 48 -3.83 8.56 4.58
C SER A 48 -5.15 8.34 3.86
N VAL A 49 -5.94 9.40 3.71
CA VAL A 49 -7.21 9.40 2.96
C VAL A 49 -6.96 9.36 1.45
N ALA A 50 -5.80 9.86 0.99
CA ALA A 50 -5.20 9.66 -0.32
C ALA A 50 -3.78 10.28 -0.29
N PRO A 51 -2.76 9.68 -0.92
CA PRO A 51 -1.45 10.31 -1.01
C PRO A 51 -1.58 11.64 -1.78
N LYS A 52 -1.39 12.76 -1.08
CA LYS A 52 -1.26 14.08 -1.70
C LYS A 52 0.22 14.36 -1.90
N MET A 53 0.57 14.87 -3.08
CA MET A 53 1.91 15.37 -3.33
C MET A 53 2.20 16.52 -2.36
N THR A 54 3.45 16.64 -1.92
CA THR A 54 3.87 17.88 -1.26
C THR A 54 3.85 19.02 -2.28
N PRO A 55 3.64 20.28 -1.86
CA PRO A 55 3.69 21.42 -2.77
C PRO A 55 5.00 21.51 -3.57
N GLU A 56 6.10 21.04 -2.98
CA GLU A 56 7.40 20.93 -3.64
C GLU A 56 7.39 19.87 -4.75
N LEU A 57 6.85 18.67 -4.47
CA LEU A 57 6.76 17.61 -5.45
C LEU A 57 5.82 17.98 -6.61
N GLU A 58 4.72 18.69 -6.34
CA GLU A 58 3.82 19.19 -7.40
C GLU A 58 4.55 20.15 -8.35
N ARG A 59 5.37 21.07 -7.81
CA ARG A 59 6.17 22.00 -8.63
C ARG A 59 7.17 21.26 -9.50
N LEU A 60 7.89 20.29 -8.93
CA LEU A 60 8.94 19.55 -9.63
C LEU A 60 8.36 18.68 -10.74
N VAL A 61 7.26 17.96 -10.48
CA VAL A 61 6.52 17.19 -11.50
C VAL A 61 5.94 18.13 -12.57
N GLY A 62 5.47 19.32 -12.19
CA GLY A 62 4.97 20.32 -13.11
C GLY A 62 6.03 20.85 -14.08
N GLN A 63 7.26 21.06 -13.61
CA GLN A 63 8.40 21.44 -14.47
C GLN A 63 8.77 20.31 -15.43
N ALA A 64 8.96 19.10 -14.92
CA ALA A 64 9.32 17.93 -15.74
C ALA A 64 8.29 17.65 -16.85
N ARG A 65 6.99 17.86 -16.59
CA ARG A 65 5.92 17.71 -17.60
C ARG A 65 5.95 18.79 -18.69
N LYS A 66 6.44 19.99 -18.38
CA LYS A 66 6.64 21.05 -19.38
C LYS A 66 7.83 20.74 -20.26
N ASP A 67 8.93 20.25 -19.67
CA ASP A 67 10.16 19.93 -20.39
C ASP A 67 10.02 18.70 -21.31
N TYR A 68 9.10 17.79 -20.97
CA TYR A 68 8.78 16.62 -21.81
C TYR A 68 7.93 16.96 -23.04
N LYS A 69 7.33 18.16 -23.11
CA LYS A 69 6.36 18.56 -24.13
C LYS A 69 6.98 19.44 -25.20
#